data_AF-A0A932PCS1-F1
#
_entry.id   AF-A0A932PCS1-F1
#
_cell.length_a   1.000
_cell.length_b   1.000
_cell.length_c   1.000
_cell.angle_alpha   90.00
_cell.angle_beta   90.00
_cell.angle_gamma   90.00
#
_symmetry.space_group_name_H-M   'P 1'
#
loop_
_entity.id
_entity.type
_entity.pdbx_description
1 polymer ?
#
loop_
_entity_poly.entity_id
_entity_poly.type
_entity_poly.pdbx_seq_one_letter_code
_entity_poly.pdbx_strand_id
1 'polypeptide(L)'
;SCASCHPNDGRVDGLRWDFADDGFGNGMNTPTVLYPDKTEPLHRQGTLATTRILAKHGLTFTHLLVPTEQEVDDLVAYMTSLRPDPNPHLTADGQLTAPAQRGKAVFEGRAECAICHKSPYFTDQALYSVGVITPNYPEAMYKTPPLVELYRTAPYLHDGRALTIKDVLTTCNPNDQHGKTSRLSGQEVDDLVAYLLSL
;
A
#
# COMPACT_ATOMS: atom_id res chain seq x y z
N SER A 1 0.59 -19.76 8.80
CA SER A 1 1.40 -18.83 9.64
C SER A 1 1.32 -17.44 9.01
N CYS A 2 2.02 -16.42 9.52
CA CYS A 2 2.02 -15.08 8.91
C CYS A 2 2.41 -15.11 7.43
N ALA A 3 3.36 -15.98 7.06
CA ALA A 3 3.84 -16.13 5.68
C ALA A 3 2.79 -16.64 4.68
N SER A 4 1.64 -17.14 5.16
CA SER A 4 0.52 -17.54 4.29
C SER A 4 -0.17 -16.33 3.67
N CYS A 5 -0.29 -15.24 4.43
CA CYS A 5 -0.84 -13.96 3.95
C CYS A 5 0.27 -13.02 3.49
N HIS A 6 1.42 -13.07 4.17
CA HIS A 6 2.59 -12.24 3.88
C HIS A 6 3.79 -13.05 3.35
N PRO A 7 3.68 -13.66 2.16
CA PRO A 7 4.74 -14.50 1.58
C PRO A 7 5.99 -13.69 1.22
N ASN A 8 7.06 -14.37 0.80
CA ASN A 8 8.27 -13.75 0.24
C ASN A 8 8.83 -12.61 1.11
N ASP A 9 9.14 -12.93 2.37
CA ASP A 9 9.67 -11.97 3.33
C ASP A 9 8.73 -10.78 3.59
N GLY A 10 7.45 -11.05 3.84
CA GLY A 10 6.53 -10.03 4.33
C GLY A 10 5.79 -9.23 3.24
N ARG A 11 5.69 -9.76 2.02
CA ARG A 11 4.98 -9.13 0.90
C ARG A 11 3.50 -9.52 0.96
N VAL A 12 2.81 -9.61 -0.17
CA VAL A 12 1.36 -9.82 -0.20
C VAL A 12 1.02 -11.11 -0.93
N ASP A 13 -0.03 -11.77 -0.48
CA ASP A 13 -0.62 -12.96 -1.13
C ASP A 13 -1.58 -12.60 -2.28
N GLY A 14 -1.98 -11.33 -2.37
CA GLY A 14 -2.96 -10.86 -3.35
C GLY A 14 -4.39 -11.34 -3.08
N LEU A 15 -4.67 -11.84 -1.86
CA LEU A 15 -5.99 -12.31 -1.47
C LEU A 15 -6.74 -11.23 -0.68
N ARG A 16 -8.07 -11.31 -0.74
CA ARG A 16 -8.98 -10.46 0.02
C ARG A 16 -9.47 -11.21 1.26
N TRP A 17 -9.19 -10.65 2.44
CA TRP A 17 -9.52 -11.23 3.73
C TRP A 17 -10.58 -10.41 4.46
N ASP A 18 -11.54 -11.05 5.10
CA ASP A 18 -12.56 -10.40 5.90
C ASP A 18 -12.39 -10.86 7.35
N PHE A 19 -12.14 -9.93 8.26
CA PHE A 19 -11.85 -10.24 9.64
C PHE A 19 -13.04 -9.87 10.54
N ALA A 20 -13.22 -10.62 11.62
CA ALA A 20 -14.36 -10.42 12.50
C ALA A 20 -14.21 -9.21 13.43
N ASP A 21 -12.98 -8.70 13.59
CA ASP A 21 -12.63 -7.60 14.51
C ASP A 21 -13.03 -6.22 13.97
N ASP A 22 -13.19 -6.04 12.66
CA ASP A 22 -13.73 -4.83 12.03
C ASP A 22 -15.11 -5.01 11.36
N GLY A 23 -15.74 -6.16 11.60
CA GLY A 23 -17.08 -6.52 11.15
C GLY A 23 -17.12 -7.12 9.75
N PHE A 24 -17.99 -8.12 9.56
CA PHE A 24 -18.11 -8.83 8.29
C PHE A 24 -18.62 -7.96 7.12
N GLY A 25 -18.15 -8.27 5.92
CA GLY A 25 -18.46 -7.56 4.68
C GLY A 25 -17.48 -6.43 4.36
N ASN A 26 -16.34 -6.39 5.04
CA ASN A 26 -15.33 -5.34 4.92
C ASN A 26 -13.99 -5.89 4.42
N GLY A 27 -14.06 -6.76 3.40
CA GLY A 27 -12.90 -7.46 2.88
C GLY A 27 -11.75 -6.51 2.53
N MET A 28 -10.58 -6.83 3.07
CA MET A 28 -9.33 -6.11 2.97
C MET A 28 -8.34 -6.82 2.07
N ASN A 29 -7.58 -6.05 1.30
CA ASN A 29 -6.38 -6.56 0.66
C ASN A 29 -5.22 -6.61 1.65
N THR A 30 -4.40 -7.67 1.60
CA THR A 30 -3.23 -7.81 2.45
C THR A 30 -2.20 -6.70 2.17
N PRO A 31 -1.79 -5.89 3.16
CA PRO A 31 -0.73 -4.89 2.96
C PRO A 31 0.67 -5.52 3.02
N THR A 32 1.65 -4.89 2.38
CA THR A 32 3.08 -5.20 2.60
C THR A 32 3.47 -4.87 4.04
N VAL A 33 4.39 -5.65 4.62
CA VAL A 33 5.01 -5.35 5.92
C VAL A 33 6.43 -4.79 5.77
N LEU A 34 6.77 -4.23 4.60
CA LEU A 34 8.00 -3.46 4.42
C LEU A 34 7.96 -2.13 5.17
N TYR A 35 9.08 -1.80 5.82
CA TYR A 35 9.27 -0.55 6.54
C TYR A 35 8.13 -0.17 7.51
N PRO A 36 7.65 -1.11 8.35
CA PRO A 36 6.49 -0.84 9.20
C PRO A 36 6.83 0.23 10.24
N ASP A 37 8.07 0.24 10.76
CA ASP A 37 8.56 1.23 11.74
C ASP A 37 8.80 2.61 11.14
N LYS A 38 8.89 2.73 9.81
CA LYS A 38 9.08 4.00 9.11
C LYS A 38 7.77 4.61 8.61
N THR A 39 6.69 3.84 8.69
CA THR A 39 5.39 4.21 8.13
C THR A 39 4.28 4.18 9.18
N GLU A 40 4.61 4.19 10.48
CA GLU A 40 3.63 4.25 11.58
C GLU A 40 2.77 5.54 11.54
N PRO A 41 1.52 5.54 12.02
CA PRO A 41 0.79 4.42 12.57
C PRO A 41 0.37 3.42 11.48
N LEU A 42 0.14 2.16 11.86
CA LEU A 42 -0.15 1.05 10.96
C LEU A 42 -1.65 0.73 10.95
N HIS A 43 -2.03 -0.27 10.16
CA HIS A 43 -3.41 -0.56 9.74
C HIS A 43 -3.97 0.47 8.75
N ARG A 44 -4.95 0.06 7.93
CA ARG A 44 -5.46 0.92 6.83
C ARG A 44 -6.16 2.18 7.34
N GLN A 45 -6.67 2.21 8.57
CA GLN A 45 -7.18 3.41 9.23
C GLN A 45 -6.16 4.09 10.17
N GLY A 46 -4.90 3.63 10.21
CA GLY A 46 -3.87 4.22 11.07
C GLY A 46 -4.14 4.05 12.57
N THR A 47 -4.85 3.00 12.98
CA THR A 47 -5.27 2.77 14.37
C THR A 47 -4.22 2.07 15.23
N LEU A 48 -3.24 1.40 14.61
CA LEU A 48 -2.21 0.65 15.34
C LEU A 48 -0.95 1.53 15.46
N ALA A 49 -0.76 2.16 16.61
CA ALA A 49 0.22 3.24 16.76
C ALA A 49 1.68 2.84 16.46
N THR A 50 2.05 1.56 16.65
CA THR A 50 3.42 1.09 16.45
C THR A 50 3.46 -0.30 15.81
N THR A 51 4.62 -0.64 15.25
CA THR A 51 4.97 -1.96 14.71
C THR A 51 4.83 -3.04 15.77
N ARG A 52 5.18 -2.75 17.03
CA ARG A 52 4.99 -3.66 18.15
C ARG A 52 3.51 -3.96 18.40
N ILE A 53 2.66 -2.93 18.36
CA ILE A 53 1.22 -3.11 18.50
C ILE A 53 0.67 -3.94 17.33
N LEU A 54 1.11 -3.68 16.08
CA LEU A 54 0.73 -4.49 14.93
C LEU A 54 1.13 -5.97 15.09
N ALA A 55 2.38 -6.24 15.47
CA ALA A 55 2.89 -7.59 15.67
C ALA A 55 2.08 -8.35 16.73
N LYS A 56 1.85 -7.72 17.89
CA LYS A 56 1.04 -8.30 18.97
C LYS A 56 -0.42 -8.49 18.54
N HIS A 57 -0.99 -7.55 17.79
CA HIS A 57 -2.36 -7.63 17.28
C HIS A 57 -2.54 -8.82 16.33
N GLY A 58 -1.64 -9.01 15.36
CA GLY A 58 -1.69 -10.15 14.43
C GLY A 58 -1.55 -11.49 15.14
N LEU A 59 -0.63 -11.60 16.10
CA LEU A 59 -0.49 -12.82 16.91
C LEU A 59 -1.76 -13.12 17.72
N THR A 60 -2.35 -12.10 18.35
CA THR A 60 -3.48 -12.26 19.27
C THR A 60 -4.81 -12.47 18.54
N PHE A 61 -5.14 -11.64 17.56
CA PHE A 61 -6.48 -11.60 16.97
C PHE A 61 -6.58 -12.37 15.66
N THR A 62 -5.51 -12.39 14.86
CA THR A 62 -5.49 -13.15 13.60
C THR A 62 -5.08 -14.61 13.82
N HIS A 63 -4.05 -14.84 14.62
CA HIS A 63 -3.54 -16.19 14.90
C HIS A 63 -4.11 -16.82 16.17
N LEU A 64 -4.86 -16.09 16.98
CA LEU A 64 -5.48 -16.57 18.22
C LEU A 64 -4.47 -17.14 19.22
N LEU A 65 -3.28 -16.51 19.29
CA LEU A 65 -2.20 -16.88 20.20
C LEU A 65 -2.15 -15.94 21.41
N VAL A 66 -1.50 -16.40 22.47
CA VAL A 66 -1.12 -15.55 23.62
C VAL A 66 0.41 -15.44 23.60
N PRO A 67 0.99 -14.47 22.88
CA PRO A 67 2.42 -14.39 22.72
C PRO A 67 3.09 -13.86 23.98
N THR A 68 4.30 -14.35 24.25
CA THR A 68 5.22 -13.74 25.21
C THR A 68 5.75 -12.41 24.65
N GLU A 69 6.22 -11.52 25.53
CA GLU A 69 6.79 -10.25 25.08
C GLU A 69 8.03 -10.45 24.19
N GLN A 70 8.82 -11.49 24.45
CA GLN A 70 9.99 -11.85 23.63
C GLN A 70 9.59 -12.26 22.21
N GLU A 71 8.53 -13.08 22.04
CA GLU A 71 8.05 -13.45 20.70
C GLU A 71 7.57 -12.23 19.91
N VAL A 72 6.94 -11.25 20.59
CA VAL A 72 6.57 -9.98 19.95
C VAL A 72 7.83 -9.18 19.56
N ASP A 73 8.83 -9.09 20.45
CA ASP A 73 10.10 -8.39 20.14
C ASP A 73 10.84 -9.04 18.96
N ASP A 74 10.92 -10.37 18.92
CA ASP A 74 11.58 -11.11 17.84
C ASP A 74 10.86 -10.89 16.49
N LEU A 75 9.52 -10.88 16.50
CA LEU A 75 8.74 -10.59 15.30
C LEU A 75 8.93 -9.14 14.83
N VAL A 76 8.96 -8.17 15.75
CA VAL A 76 9.25 -6.77 15.41
C VAL A 76 10.65 -6.63 14.83
N ALA A 77 11.66 -7.29 15.41
CA ALA A 77 13.02 -7.29 14.90
C ALA A 77 13.07 -7.86 13.47
N TYR A 78 12.36 -8.96 13.21
CA TYR A 78 12.24 -9.52 11.86
C TYR A 78 11.58 -8.52 10.89
N MET A 79 10.40 -8.00 11.22
CA MET A 79 9.64 -7.09 10.36
C MET A 79 10.42 -5.81 10.01
N THR A 80 11.16 -5.25 10.96
CA THR A 80 11.98 -4.03 10.76
C THR A 80 13.32 -4.30 10.06
N SER A 81 13.74 -5.57 9.97
CA SER A 81 14.93 -5.99 9.22
C SER A 81 14.70 -6.09 7.71
N LEU A 82 13.43 -6.20 7.27
CA LEU A 82 13.07 -6.38 5.87
C LEU A 82 13.55 -5.22 4.99
N ARG A 83 14.02 -5.53 3.78
CA ARG A 83 14.48 -4.56 2.79
C ARG A 83 13.84 -4.81 1.43
N PRO A 84 13.60 -3.76 0.63
CA PRO A 84 13.11 -3.89 -0.74
C PRO A 84 14.10 -4.69 -1.60
N ASP A 85 13.54 -5.47 -2.51
CA ASP A 85 14.26 -6.14 -3.58
C ASP A 85 14.59 -5.16 -4.70
N PRO A 86 15.59 -5.46 -5.55
CA PRO A 86 15.84 -4.70 -6.77
C PRO A 86 14.56 -4.61 -7.62
N ASN A 87 14.16 -3.38 -7.99
CA ASN A 87 12.95 -3.16 -8.76
C ASN A 87 13.18 -3.54 -10.24
N PRO A 88 12.41 -4.49 -10.81
CA PRO A 88 12.60 -4.98 -12.18
C PRO A 88 12.15 -3.99 -13.27
N HIS A 89 11.50 -2.89 -12.91
CA HIS A 89 11.05 -1.83 -13.81
C HIS A 89 12.07 -0.69 -13.98
N LEU A 90 13.22 -0.78 -13.29
CA LEU A 90 14.37 0.10 -13.50
C LEU A 90 15.29 -0.45 -14.60
N THR A 91 16.18 0.40 -15.11
CA THR A 91 17.27 -0.03 -15.99
C THR A 91 18.26 -0.92 -15.22
N ALA A 92 19.15 -1.61 -15.94
CA ALA A 92 20.19 -2.44 -15.32
C ALA A 92 21.08 -1.66 -14.34
N ASP A 93 21.25 -0.35 -14.54
CA ASP A 93 22.02 0.55 -13.68
C ASP A 93 21.17 1.19 -12.57
N GLY A 94 19.94 0.69 -12.34
CA GLY A 94 19.02 1.17 -11.30
C GLY A 94 18.40 2.53 -11.59
N GLN A 95 18.34 2.98 -12.84
CA GLN A 95 17.78 4.28 -13.22
C GLN A 95 16.33 4.14 -13.72
N LEU A 96 15.58 5.24 -13.68
CA LEU A 96 14.26 5.30 -14.31
C LEU A 96 14.39 5.12 -15.82
N THR A 97 13.52 4.30 -16.40
CA THR A 97 13.34 4.21 -17.86
C THR A 97 12.78 5.52 -18.42
N ALA A 98 12.91 5.77 -19.73
CA ALA A 98 12.39 6.99 -20.34
C ALA A 98 10.87 7.21 -20.11
N PRO A 99 10.00 6.19 -20.19
CA PRO A 99 8.60 6.33 -19.77
C PRO A 99 8.44 6.68 -18.29
N ALA A 100 9.17 6.01 -17.38
CA ALA A 100 9.09 6.30 -15.96
C ALA A 100 9.59 7.72 -15.61
N GLN A 101 10.58 8.25 -16.33
CA GLN A 101 11.02 9.65 -16.18
C GLN A 101 9.92 10.64 -16.57
N ARG A 102 9.18 10.40 -17.66
CA ARG A 102 8.02 11.22 -18.02
C ARG A 102 6.88 11.06 -17.01
N GLY A 103 6.64 9.83 -16.55
CA GLY A 103 5.66 9.52 -15.52
C GLY A 103 5.91 10.22 -14.20
N LYS A 104 7.18 10.34 -13.80
CA LYS A 104 7.59 11.11 -12.62
C LYS A 104 7.14 12.57 -12.72
N ALA A 105 7.32 13.21 -13.87
CA ALA A 105 6.88 14.59 -14.07
C ALA A 105 5.34 14.72 -13.99
N VAL A 106 4.58 13.71 -14.44
CA VAL A 106 3.13 13.67 -14.27
C VAL A 106 2.74 13.51 -12.80
N PHE A 107 3.39 12.58 -12.09
CA PHE A 107 3.18 12.28 -10.67
C PHE A 107 3.42 13.49 -9.76
N GLU A 108 4.52 14.20 -9.99
CA GLU A 108 4.92 15.39 -9.19
C GLU A 108 4.16 16.65 -9.61
N GLY A 109 3.64 16.69 -10.83
CA GLY A 109 2.95 17.83 -11.41
C GLY A 109 1.44 17.63 -11.46
N ARG A 110 0.91 17.53 -12.67
CA ARG A 110 -0.53 17.69 -12.96
C ARG A 110 -1.43 16.57 -12.42
N ALA A 111 -0.89 15.40 -12.03
CA ALA A 111 -1.68 14.35 -11.39
C ALA A 111 -1.79 14.53 -9.86
N GLU A 112 -0.96 15.41 -9.28
CA GLU A 112 -0.96 15.78 -7.86
C GLU A 112 -0.68 14.61 -6.88
N CYS A 113 -0.11 13.50 -7.36
CA CYS A 113 0.14 12.30 -6.54
C CYS A 113 1.11 12.56 -5.39
N ALA A 114 2.12 13.40 -5.63
CA ALA A 114 3.14 13.75 -4.62
C ALA A 114 2.59 14.56 -3.43
N ILE A 115 1.34 15.04 -3.47
CA ILE A 115 0.70 15.73 -2.33
C ILE A 115 0.56 14.78 -1.14
N CYS A 116 0.23 13.51 -1.38
CA CYS A 116 0.07 12.49 -0.34
C CYS A 116 1.22 11.45 -0.38
N HIS A 117 1.67 11.06 -1.57
CA HIS A 117 2.70 10.03 -1.73
C HIS A 117 4.11 10.63 -1.77
N LYS A 118 4.59 11.08 -0.61
CA LYS A 118 5.87 11.78 -0.46
C LYS A 118 7.06 10.85 -0.25
N SER A 119 8.16 11.12 -0.92
CA SER A 119 9.46 10.50 -0.63
C SER A 119 9.87 10.66 0.85
N PRO A 120 10.63 9.71 1.43
CA PRO A 120 11.28 8.58 0.77
C PRO A 120 10.44 7.29 0.67
N TYR A 121 9.35 7.16 1.42
CA TYR A 121 8.52 5.94 1.43
C TYR A 121 7.24 6.06 0.60
N PHE A 122 7.05 7.20 -0.07
CA PHE A 122 5.88 7.53 -0.89
C PHE A 122 4.57 7.47 -0.09
N THR A 123 4.60 8.04 1.11
CA THR A 123 3.46 8.20 2.00
C THR A 123 3.70 9.39 2.93
N ASP A 124 2.64 10.12 3.24
CA ASP A 124 2.60 11.16 4.27
C ASP A 124 1.98 10.67 5.59
N GLN A 125 1.62 9.38 5.65
CA GLN A 125 1.02 8.70 6.79
C GLN A 125 -0.33 9.29 7.25
N ALA A 126 -0.93 10.19 6.47
CA ALA A 126 -2.19 10.85 6.80
C ALA A 126 -3.40 10.09 6.23
N LEU A 127 -4.59 10.42 6.75
CA LEU A 127 -5.86 9.82 6.36
C LEU A 127 -6.54 10.66 5.27
N TYR A 128 -6.98 9.99 4.21
CA TYR A 128 -7.72 10.62 3.11
C TYR A 128 -8.87 9.73 2.65
N SER A 129 -9.97 10.37 2.24
CA SER A 129 -11.02 9.72 1.48
C SER A 129 -10.78 9.98 0.00
N VAL A 130 -10.55 8.92 -0.75
CA VAL A 130 -10.30 8.95 -2.19
C VAL A 130 -11.52 8.48 -2.99
N GLY A 131 -12.70 8.50 -2.37
CA GLY A 131 -13.99 8.12 -2.98
C GLY A 131 -14.21 6.61 -3.13
N VAL A 132 -13.35 5.79 -2.55
CA VAL A 132 -13.46 4.31 -2.56
C VAL A 132 -14.22 3.88 -1.31
N ILE A 133 -15.54 3.80 -1.40
CA ILE A 133 -16.42 3.55 -0.24
C ILE A 133 -16.69 2.05 -0.07
N THR A 134 -16.79 1.60 1.19
CA THR A 134 -17.32 0.30 1.59
C THR A 134 -18.60 0.50 2.44
N PRO A 135 -19.64 -0.35 2.30
CA PRO A 135 -20.93 -0.12 2.97
C PRO A 135 -20.85 0.10 4.49
N ASN A 136 -19.96 -0.63 5.16
CA ASN A 136 -19.81 -0.58 6.61
C ASN A 136 -18.88 0.55 7.09
N TYR A 137 -18.25 1.29 6.17
CA TYR A 137 -17.31 2.37 6.48
C TYR A 137 -17.49 3.53 5.48
N PRO A 138 -18.58 4.31 5.60
CA PRO A 138 -18.99 5.29 4.59
C PRO A 138 -18.11 6.52 4.52
N GLU A 139 -17.37 6.85 5.60
CA GLU A 139 -16.43 7.96 5.63
C GLU A 139 -15.20 7.69 4.71
N ALA A 140 -14.86 6.40 4.51
CA ALA A 140 -13.83 5.92 3.60
C ALA A 140 -12.46 6.60 3.75
N MET A 141 -12.07 7.02 4.95
CA MET A 141 -10.74 7.56 5.19
C MET A 141 -9.76 6.43 5.44
N TYR A 142 -8.77 6.36 4.58
CA TYR A 142 -7.71 5.39 4.65
C TYR A 142 -6.38 6.11 4.71
N LYS A 143 -5.45 5.53 5.46
CA LYS A 143 -4.10 6.02 5.58
C LYS A 143 -3.41 5.80 4.24
N THR A 144 -2.72 6.82 3.74
CA THR A 144 -1.88 6.73 2.54
C THR A 144 -0.89 5.56 2.69
N PRO A 145 -1.01 4.46 1.93
CA PRO A 145 -0.03 3.37 2.02
C PRO A 145 1.29 3.81 1.38
N PRO A 146 2.44 3.29 1.85
CA PRO A 146 3.70 3.47 1.12
C PRO A 146 3.60 2.83 -0.27
N LEU A 147 4.33 3.39 -1.23
CA LEU A 147 4.39 2.86 -2.61
C LEU A 147 5.69 2.11 -2.93
N VAL A 148 6.53 1.87 -1.92
CA VAL A 148 7.75 1.07 -2.12
C VAL A 148 7.39 -0.36 -2.51
N GLU A 149 7.98 -0.86 -3.59
CA GLU A 149 7.64 -2.15 -4.23
C GLU A 149 6.18 -2.28 -4.73
N LEU A 150 5.51 -1.16 -5.03
CA LEU A 150 4.12 -1.16 -5.49
C LEU A 150 3.88 -2.15 -6.66
N TYR A 151 4.89 -2.38 -7.51
CA TYR A 151 4.80 -3.24 -8.68
C TYR A 151 4.33 -4.68 -8.41
N ARG A 152 4.47 -5.17 -7.17
CA ARG A 152 4.11 -6.53 -6.79
C ARG A 152 3.07 -6.63 -5.68
N THR A 153 2.29 -5.57 -5.47
CA THR A 153 1.27 -5.54 -4.42
C THR A 153 -0.16 -5.60 -4.96
N ALA A 154 -0.34 -6.07 -6.19
CA ALA A 154 -1.68 -6.26 -6.75
C ALA A 154 -2.47 -7.33 -5.97
N PRO A 155 -3.81 -7.21 -5.89
CA PRO A 155 -4.62 -6.09 -6.38
C PRO A 155 -4.46 -4.84 -5.51
N TYR A 156 -4.96 -3.69 -5.95
CA TYR A 156 -4.75 -2.37 -5.34
C TYR A 156 -6.00 -1.83 -4.67
N LEU A 157 -5.80 -0.78 -3.85
CA LEU A 157 -6.75 -0.19 -2.91
C LEU A 157 -7.01 -1.08 -1.69
N HIS A 158 -7.61 -0.50 -0.66
CA HIS A 158 -7.78 -1.17 0.64
C HIS A 158 -8.61 -2.46 0.57
N ASP A 159 -9.46 -2.60 -0.44
CA ASP A 159 -10.33 -3.76 -0.64
C ASP A 159 -9.96 -4.61 -1.85
N GLY A 160 -8.87 -4.26 -2.55
CA GLY A 160 -8.40 -5.02 -3.71
C GLY A 160 -9.27 -4.90 -4.95
N ARG A 161 -10.15 -3.89 -5.08
CA ARG A 161 -11.05 -3.77 -6.24
C ARG A 161 -10.34 -3.43 -7.56
N ALA A 162 -9.15 -2.81 -7.51
CA ALA A 162 -8.40 -2.43 -8.69
C ALA A 162 -7.36 -3.50 -9.02
N LEU A 163 -7.48 -4.20 -10.15
CA LEU A 163 -6.56 -5.29 -10.49
C LEU A 163 -5.20 -4.77 -10.99
N THR A 164 -5.19 -3.58 -11.57
CA THR A 164 -3.98 -2.95 -12.12
C THR A 164 -3.83 -1.52 -11.59
N ILE A 165 -2.61 -0.97 -11.66
CA ILE A 165 -2.38 0.46 -11.39
C ILE A 165 -3.17 1.33 -12.37
N LYS A 166 -3.34 0.88 -13.61
CA LYS A 166 -4.15 1.58 -14.61
C LYS A 166 -5.61 1.68 -14.17
N ASP A 167 -6.16 0.65 -13.53
CA ASP A 167 -7.52 0.70 -12.95
C ASP A 167 -7.59 1.73 -11.83
N VAL A 168 -6.60 1.78 -10.93
CA VAL A 168 -6.52 2.82 -9.87
C VAL A 168 -6.60 4.22 -10.47
N LEU A 169 -5.86 4.47 -11.57
CA LEU A 169 -5.79 5.78 -12.22
C LEU A 169 -7.01 6.12 -13.09
N THR A 170 -7.85 5.15 -13.44
CA THR A 170 -8.93 5.35 -14.42
C THR A 170 -10.30 4.94 -13.87
N THR A 171 -10.59 3.65 -13.82
CA THR A 171 -11.90 3.11 -13.48
C THR A 171 -12.21 3.15 -11.99
N CYS A 172 -11.17 3.22 -11.15
CA CYS A 172 -11.25 3.24 -9.68
C CYS A 172 -10.83 4.59 -9.07
N ASN A 173 -10.94 5.68 -9.83
CA ASN A 173 -10.74 7.06 -9.36
C ASN A 173 -12.03 7.91 -9.52
N PRO A 174 -13.05 7.70 -8.69
CA PRO A 174 -14.33 8.40 -8.85
C PRO A 174 -14.17 9.90 -8.60
N ASN A 175 -14.56 10.70 -9.60
CA ASN A 175 -14.53 12.17 -9.55
C ASN A 175 -13.13 12.78 -9.30
N ASP A 176 -12.05 12.13 -9.73
CA ASP A 176 -10.66 12.61 -9.50
C ASP A 176 -10.35 12.87 -8.00
N GLN A 177 -10.86 11.98 -7.14
CA GLN A 177 -10.61 12.04 -5.69
C GLN A 177 -9.28 11.40 -5.29
N HIS A 178 -8.69 10.57 -6.15
CA HIS A 178 -7.37 9.95 -6.01
C HIS A 178 -6.37 10.56 -7.02
N GLY A 179 -6.18 11.87 -6.94
CA GLY A 179 -5.39 12.63 -7.93
C GLY A 179 -6.20 13.03 -9.17
N LYS A 180 -5.64 13.94 -9.97
CA LYS A 180 -6.31 14.56 -11.13
C LYS A 180 -5.98 13.82 -12.44
N THR A 181 -6.59 12.66 -12.63
CA THR A 181 -6.24 11.76 -13.74
C THR A 181 -7.19 11.85 -14.94
N SER A 182 -8.44 12.32 -14.77
CA SER A 182 -9.43 12.42 -15.87
C SER A 182 -8.99 13.27 -17.07
N ARG A 183 -8.03 14.17 -16.86
CA ARG A 183 -7.49 15.07 -17.90
C ARG A 183 -6.22 14.56 -18.56
N LEU A 184 -5.67 13.45 -18.07
CA LEU A 184 -4.46 12.85 -18.63
C LEU A 184 -4.78 12.18 -19.96
N SER A 185 -3.87 12.33 -20.92
CA SER A 185 -3.89 11.52 -22.14
C SER A 185 -3.58 10.05 -21.83
N GLY A 186 -3.92 9.14 -22.74
CA GLY A 186 -3.57 7.72 -22.58
C GLY A 186 -2.07 7.50 -22.39
N GLN A 187 -1.23 8.26 -23.09
CA GLN A 187 0.24 8.18 -22.94
C GLN A 187 0.71 8.67 -21.56
N GLU A 188 0.13 9.75 -21.04
CA GLU A 188 0.46 10.24 -19.69
C GLU A 188 0.05 9.24 -18.60
N VAL A 189 -1.09 8.54 -18.79
CA VAL A 189 -1.49 7.45 -17.89
C VAL A 189 -0.48 6.31 -17.96
N ASP A 190 -0.09 5.86 -19.15
CA ASP A 190 0.86 4.76 -19.30
C ASP A 190 2.26 5.12 -18.78
N ASP A 191 2.72 6.35 -18.97
CA ASP A 191 3.97 6.86 -18.39
C ASP A 191 3.88 6.92 -16.86
N LEU A 192 2.76 7.40 -16.29
CA LEU A 192 2.51 7.42 -14.85
C LEU A 192 2.51 6.01 -14.25
N VAL A 193 1.89 5.03 -14.93
CA VAL A 193 1.97 3.61 -14.54
C VAL A 193 3.42 3.14 -14.52
N ALA A 194 4.22 3.46 -15.56
CA ALA A 194 5.63 3.07 -15.60
C ALA A 194 6.44 3.65 -14.43
N TYR A 195 6.14 4.89 -14.01
CA TYR A 195 6.78 5.48 -12.84
C TYR A 195 6.34 4.80 -11.54
N LEU A 196 5.03 4.58 -11.34
CA LEU A 196 4.50 3.91 -10.16
C LEU A 196 5.05 2.49 -9.99
N LEU A 197 5.23 1.74 -11.09
CA LEU A 197 5.87 0.42 -11.08
C LEU A 197 7.37 0.49 -10.76
N SER A 198 8.02 1.63 -10.93
CA SER A 198 9.45 1.81 -10.64
C SER A 198 9.77 2.17 -9.19
N LEU A 199 8.73 2.36 -8.35
CA LEU A 199 8.84 2.71 -6.93
C LEU A 199 9.16 1.50 -6.02
#